data_AF-A0AAD9PDZ3-F1
#
_entry.id   AF-A0AAD9PDZ3-F1
#
_cell.length_a   1.000
_cell.length_b   1.000
_cell.length_c   1.000
_cell.angle_alpha   90.00
_cell.angle_beta   90.00
_cell.angle_gamma   90.00
#
_symmetry.space_group_name_H-M   'P 1'
#
loop_
_entity.id
_entity.type
_entity.pdbx_description
1 polymer ?
#
loop_
_entity_poly.entity_id
_entity_poly.type
_entity_poly.pdbx_seq_one_letter_code
_entity_poly.pdbx_strand_id
1 'polypeptide(L)'
;MYKITNNLLDINPNQYLMPGHSQTRSNHPHKYRQISTSHNYYKYSFFPRTIAQWNRLPSNVFAHNSLDTFKGALQNINLTIAPFRHLQ
;
A
#
# COMPACT_ATOMS: atom_id res chain seq x y z
N MET A 1 2.72 -6.27 2.32
CA MET A 1 2.27 -5.93 0.95
C MET A 1 3.27 -6.41 -0.10
N TYR A 2 4.54 -5.97 -0.08
CA TYR A 2 5.57 -6.43 -1.04
C TYR A 2 5.58 -7.95 -1.29
N LYS A 3 5.59 -8.77 -0.23
CA LYS A 3 5.58 -10.22 -0.38
C LYS A 3 4.32 -10.75 -1.08
N ILE A 4 3.15 -10.16 -0.81
CA ILE A 4 1.86 -10.55 -1.42
C ILE A 4 1.86 -10.19 -2.91
N THR A 5 2.34 -9.00 -3.26
CA THR A 5 2.36 -8.52 -4.65
C THR A 5 3.40 -9.24 -5.52
N ASN A 6 4.43 -9.82 -4.90
CA ASN A 6 5.49 -10.59 -5.57
C ASN A 6 5.32 -12.11 -5.41
N ASN A 7 4.14 -12.60 -5.00
CA ASN A 7 3.83 -14.03 -4.82
C ASN A 7 4.83 -14.78 -3.92
N LEU A 8 5.40 -14.10 -2.93
CA LEU A 8 6.30 -14.69 -1.92
C LEU A 8 5.54 -15.24 -0.70
N LEU A 9 4.21 -15.26 -0.77
CA LEU A 9 3.29 -15.81 0.24
C LEU A 9 2.17 -16.54 -0.48
N ASP A 10 1.62 -17.56 0.17
CA ASP A 10 0.44 -18.29 -0.30
C ASP A 10 -0.85 -17.50 -0.01
N ILE A 11 -0.92 -16.30 -0.59
CA ILE A 11 -2.06 -15.40 -0.52
C ILE A 11 -2.29 -14.91 -1.94
N ASN A 12 -3.45 -15.23 -2.53
CA ASN A 12 -3.79 -14.76 -3.86
C ASN A 12 -4.01 -13.23 -3.86
N PRO A 13 -3.14 -12.42 -4.49
CA PRO A 13 -3.28 -10.97 -4.48
C PRO A 13 -4.58 -10.51 -5.13
N ASN A 14 -5.08 -11.22 -6.15
CA ASN A 14 -6.27 -10.82 -6.91
C ASN A 14 -7.57 -10.89 -6.08
N GLN A 15 -7.56 -11.63 -4.98
CA GLN A 15 -8.71 -11.72 -4.07
C GLN A 15 -8.86 -10.47 -3.19
N TYR A 16 -7.76 -9.78 -2.90
CA TYR A 16 -7.73 -8.69 -1.92
C TYR A 16 -7.28 -7.34 -2.49
N LEU A 17 -6.56 -7.37 -3.61
CA LEU A 17 -5.94 -6.20 -4.23
C LEU A 17 -6.52 -6.01 -5.64
N MET A 18 -7.35 -4.99 -5.80
CA MET A 18 -7.81 -4.56 -7.12
C MET A 18 -6.84 -3.51 -7.68
N PRO A 19 -6.29 -3.68 -8.89
CA PRO A 19 -5.45 -2.66 -9.53
C PRO A 19 -6.16 -1.29 -9.60
N GLY A 20 -5.40 -0.22 -9.37
CA GLY A 20 -5.90 1.15 -9.48
C GLY A 20 -6.14 1.53 -10.94
N HIS A 21 -7.10 2.42 -11.19
CA HIS A 21 -7.35 2.91 -12.55
C HIS A 21 -6.22 3.86 -12.99
N SER A 22 -5.55 3.53 -14.10
CA SER A 22 -4.34 4.21 -14.58
C SER A 22 -4.58 5.56 -15.30
N GLN A 23 -5.83 6.03 -15.41
CA GLN A 23 -6.15 7.13 -16.34
C GLN A 23 -5.73 8.54 -15.91
N THR A 24 -5.28 8.75 -14.67
CA THR A 24 -4.84 10.08 -14.22
C THR A 24 -3.31 10.22 -14.26
N ARG A 25 -2.83 11.36 -14.76
CA ARG A 25 -1.39 11.69 -15.01
C ARG A 25 -0.46 11.58 -13.78
N SER A 26 -0.98 11.32 -12.59
CA SER A 26 -0.23 11.17 -11.32
C SER A 26 -0.24 9.73 -10.77
N ASN A 27 -0.77 8.77 -11.54
CA ASN A 27 -0.78 7.36 -11.15
C ASN A 27 0.43 6.58 -11.71
N HIS A 28 1.10 5.84 -10.84
CA HIS A 28 2.08 4.82 -11.20
C HIS A 28 1.38 3.44 -11.24
N PRO A 29 1.90 2.46 -12.02
CA PRO A 29 1.21 1.18 -12.25
C PRO A 29 1.07 0.32 -11.00
N HIS A 30 1.88 0.57 -9.97
CA HIS A 30 1.86 -0.20 -8.72
C HIS A 30 0.76 0.21 -7.71
N LYS A 31 -0.15 1.13 -8.06
CA LYS A 31 -1.25 1.52 -7.18
C LYS A 31 -2.39 0.51 -7.21
N TYR A 32 -3.03 0.33 -6.06
CA TYR A 32 -4.25 -0.43 -5.90
C TYR A 32 -5.43 0.49 -5.60
N ARG A 33 -6.65 0.03 -5.86
CA ARG A 33 -7.88 0.74 -5.50
C ARG A 33 -7.93 0.91 -3.99
N GLN A 34 -8.09 2.16 -3.54
CA GLN A 34 -8.26 2.46 -2.12
C GLN A 34 -9.59 1.87 -1.63
N ILE A 35 -9.53 1.10 -0.54
CA ILE A 35 -10.73 0.62 0.15
C ILE A 35 -11.23 1.74 1.06
N SER A 36 -12.46 2.20 0.86
CA SER A 36 -13.15 3.18 1.71
C SER A 36 -14.14 2.47 2.64
N THR A 37 -14.18 2.89 3.89
CA THR A 37 -15.14 2.39 4.89
C THR A 37 -15.36 3.43 5.98
N SER A 38 -16.58 3.47 6.50
CA SER A 38 -16.97 4.29 7.65
C SER A 38 -16.59 3.66 8.99
N HIS A 39 -16.37 2.35 9.03
CA HIS A 39 -16.12 1.61 10.27
C HIS A 39 -14.64 1.63 10.62
N ASN A 40 -14.29 2.19 11.78
CA ASN A 40 -12.91 2.30 12.24
C ASN A 40 -12.21 0.94 12.35
N TYR A 41 -12.90 -0.11 12.84
CA TYR A 41 -12.31 -1.45 12.95
C TYR A 41 -11.81 -1.96 11.60
N TYR A 42 -12.59 -1.77 10.54
CA TYR A 42 -12.21 -2.20 9.20
C TYR A 42 -11.21 -1.24 8.57
N LYS A 43 -11.38 0.08 8.75
CA LYS A 43 -10.46 1.12 8.26
C LYS A 43 -9.01 0.90 8.73
N TYR A 44 -8.85 0.49 9.98
CA TYR A 44 -7.54 0.25 10.59
C TYR A 44 -7.08 -1.21 10.50
N SER A 45 -7.88 -2.08 9.88
CA SER A 45 -7.43 -3.44 9.52
C SER A 45 -6.33 -3.38 8.45
N PHE A 46 -5.67 -4.52 8.22
CA PHE A 46 -4.48 -4.63 7.39
C PHE A 46 -4.65 -4.03 5.98
N PHE A 47 -5.64 -4.49 5.20
CA PHE A 47 -5.73 -4.08 3.79
C PHE A 47 -6.05 -2.61 3.57
N PRO A 48 -7.13 -2.02 4.13
CA PRO A 48 -7.47 -0.62 3.86
C PRO A 48 -6.35 0.35 4.28
N ARG A 49 -5.69 0.06 5.42
CA ARG A 49 -4.58 0.86 5.93
C ARG A 49 -3.32 0.69 5.09
N THR A 50 -2.91 -0.54 4.80
CA THR A 50 -1.65 -0.79 4.07
C THR A 50 -1.76 -0.40 2.60
N ILE A 51 -2.92 -0.55 1.95
CA ILE A 51 -3.16 -0.04 0.58
C ILE A 51 -2.98 1.48 0.54
N ALA A 52 -3.49 2.21 1.54
CA ALA A 52 -3.32 3.67 1.60
C ALA A 52 -1.85 4.07 1.71
N GLN A 53 -1.07 3.35 2.51
CA GLN A 53 0.37 3.59 2.66
C GLN A 53 1.13 3.21 1.38
N TRP A 54 0.81 2.06 0.80
CA TRP A 54 1.42 1.56 -0.43
C TRP A 54 1.23 2.50 -1.61
N ASN A 55 0.02 3.05 -1.78
CA ASN A 55 -0.31 4.00 -2.84
C ASN A 55 0.40 5.36 -2.72
N ARG A 56 0.99 5.66 -1.55
CA ARG A 56 1.78 6.87 -1.30
C ARG A 56 3.28 6.66 -1.51
N LEU A 57 3.71 5.42 -1.76
CA LEU A 57 5.11 5.15 -2.01
C LEU A 57 5.54 5.79 -3.33
N PRO A 58 6.70 6.45 -3.38
CA PRO A 58 7.24 7.00 -4.60
C PRO A 58 7.68 5.88 -5.56
N SER A 59 7.64 6.16 -6.86
CA SER A 59 7.90 5.18 -7.93
C SER A 59 9.28 4.52 -7.81
N ASN A 60 10.29 5.23 -7.29
CA ASN A 60 11.64 4.72 -7.11
C ASN A 60 11.72 3.52 -6.14
N VAL A 61 10.82 3.43 -5.16
CA VAL A 61 10.78 2.32 -4.21
C VAL A 61 10.40 1.01 -4.89
N PHE A 62 9.54 1.08 -5.91
CA PHE A 62 9.08 -0.09 -6.65
C PHE A 62 10.13 -0.66 -7.60
N ALA A 63 11.23 0.07 -7.87
CA ALA A 63 12.33 -0.42 -8.68
C ALA A 63 13.21 -1.48 -7.98
N HIS A 64 12.96 -1.75 -6.69
CA HIS A 64 13.73 -2.71 -5.91
C HIS A 64 13.16 -4.13 -5.99
N ASN A 65 13.94 -5.06 -6.55
CA ASN A 65 13.53 -6.44 -6.82
C ASN A 65 13.84 -7.41 -5.67
N SER A 66 14.42 -6.92 -4.57
CA SER A 66 14.69 -7.71 -3.36
C SER A 66 13.97 -7.10 -2.16
N LEU A 67 13.53 -7.96 -1.26
CA LEU A 67 12.89 -7.55 -0.01
C LEU A 67 13.82 -6.66 0.83
N ASP A 68 15.11 -6.94 0.86
CA ASP A 68 16.05 -6.22 1.74
C ASP A 68 16.39 -4.84 1.18
N THR A 69 16.56 -4.71 -0.13
CA THR A 69 16.74 -3.40 -0.78
C THR A 69 15.47 -2.56 -0.72
N PHE A 70 14.29 -3.18 -0.87
CA PHE A 70 13.00 -2.51 -0.68
C PHE A 70 12.83 -1.98 0.75
N LYS A 71 13.17 -2.78 1.78
CA LYS A 71 13.14 -2.33 3.18
C LYS A 71 14.08 -1.14 3.40
N GLY A 72 15.30 -1.19 2.85
CA GLY A 72 16.26 -0.09 2.95
C GLY A 72 15.73 1.20 2.30
N ALA A 73 15.09 1.09 1.14
CA ALA A 73 14.48 2.24 0.46
C ALA A 73 13.34 2.87 1.28
N LEU A 74 12.53 2.07 1.97
CA LEU A 74 11.45 2.56 2.82
C LEU A 74 11.92 3.37 4.03
N GLN A 75 13.09 3.05 4.60
CA GLN A 75 13.63 3.77 5.76
C GLN A 75 13.93 5.23 5.44
N ASN A 76 14.16 5.56 4.17
CA ASN A 76 14.48 6.90 3.72
C ASN A 76 13.24 7.74 3.36
N ILE A 77 12.03 7.24 3.63
CA ILE A 77 10.78 7.89 3.24
C ILE A 77 10.02 8.36 4.47
N ASN A 78 9.70 9.65 4.49
CA ASN A 78 8.80 10.23 5.47
C ASN A 78 7.34 9.93 5.11
N LEU A 79 6.86 8.74 5.47
CA LEU A 79 5.43 8.42 5.42
C LEU A 79 4.76 9.05 6.63
N THR A 80 4.20 10.27 6.49
CA THR A 80 3.35 10.87 7.52
C THR A 80 2.15 9.95 7.75
N ILE A 81 2.20 9.20 8.86
CA ILE A 81 1.06 8.45 9.36
C ILE A 81 0.07 9.51 9.83
N ALA A 82 -1.06 9.65 9.15
CA ALA A 82 -2.12 10.50 9.66
C ALA A 82 -2.43 10.05 11.10
N PRO A 83 -2.41 10.96 12.09
CA PRO A 83 -2.56 10.57 13.49
C PRO A 83 -3.88 9.83 13.67
N PHE A 84 -3.87 8.78 14.49
CA PHE A 84 -5.07 8.15 14.99
C PHE A 84 -5.86 9.22 15.73
N ARG A 85 -6.82 9.85 15.06
CA ARG A 85 -7.79 10.72 15.75
C ARG A 85 -8.63 9.80 16.63
N HIS A 86 -8.34 9.83 17.93
CA HIS A 86 -9.16 9.20 18.94
C HIS A 86 -10.61 9.70 18.79
N LEU A 87 -11.55 8.76 18.90
CA LEU A 87 -12.96 9.05 19.08
C LEU A 87 -13.11 9.76 20.43
N GLN A 88 -13.59 11.00 20.43
CA GLN A 88 -14.30 11.60 21.55
C GLN A 88 -15.79 11.35 21.35
#